data_AF-A0A2V9IS06-F1
#
_entry.id   AF-A0A2V9IS06-F1
#
_cell.length_a   1.000
_cell.length_b   1.000
_cell.length_c   1.000
_cell.angle_alpha   90.00
_cell.angle_beta   90.00
_cell.angle_gamma   90.00
#
_symmetry.space_group_name_H-M   'P 1'
#
loop_
_entity.id
_entity.type
_entity.pdbx_description
1 polymer ?
#
loop_
_entity_poly.entity_id
_entity_poly.type
_entity_poly.pdbx_seq_one_letter_code
_entity_poly.pdbx_strand_id
1 'polypeptide(L)' 'MPADFPNARRTIDLLEVLQQKTQGNLTEDEVRMLQEVLYELRLSFVETSQRQTRKKR' A
#
# COMPACT_ATOMS: atom_id res chain seq x y z
N MET A 1 5.44 -9.59 17.17
CA MET A 1 5.78 -8.29 16.55
C MET A 1 4.50 -7.48 16.43
N PRO A 2 4.39 -6.29 17.03
CA PRO A 2 3.24 -5.42 16.79
C PRO A 2 3.24 -5.04 15.31
N ALA A 3 2.10 -5.19 14.64
CA ALA A 3 1.98 -4.70 13.28
C ALA A 3 1.99 -3.16 13.32
N ASP A 4 3.00 -2.54 12.71
CA ASP A 4 3.13 -1.08 12.64
C ASP A 4 2.27 -0.53 11.49
N PHE A 5 0.96 -0.45 11.74
CA PHE A 5 -0.04 0.14 10.84
C PHE A 5 0.33 1.52 10.30
N PRO A 6 0.86 2.46 11.11
CA PRO A 6 1.22 3.78 10.60
C PRO A 6 2.33 3.69 9.55
N ASN A 7 3.27 2.74 9.70
CA ASN A 7 4.32 2.50 8.72
C ASN A 7 3.77 1.88 7.45
N ALA A 8 2.89 0.88 7.55
CA ALA A 8 2.28 0.27 6.37
C ALA A 8 1.56 1.29 5.49
N ARG A 9 0.79 2.21 6.10
CA ARG A 9 0.15 3.31 5.36
C ARG A 9 1.17 4.25 4.71
N ARG A 10 2.21 4.65 5.44
CA ARG A 10 3.28 5.50 4.90
C ARG A 10 4.01 4.84 3.72
N THR A 11 4.23 3.53 3.78
CA THR A 11 4.85 2.76 2.70
C THR A 11 3.95 2.75 1.45
N ILE A 12 2.64 2.57 1.62
CA ILE A 12 1.67 2.61 0.51
C ILE A 12 1.65 4.02 -0.11
N ASP A 13 1.53 5.07 0.69
CA ASP A 13 1.51 6.45 0.21
C ASP A 13 2.83 6.81 -0.51
N LEU A 14 3.97 6.33 -0.01
CA LEU A 14 5.27 6.55 -0.65
C LEU A 14 5.38 5.82 -1.99
N LEU A 15 4.91 4.57 -2.07
CA LEU A 15 4.87 3.79 -3.30
C LEU A 15 3.95 4.44 -4.35
N GLU A 16 2.81 5.00 -3.94
CA GLU A 16 1.88 5.72 -4.82
C GLU A 16 2.53 7.01 -5.36
N VAL A 17 3.24 7.77 -4.52
CA VAL A 17 3.99 8.95 -4.97
C VAL A 17 5.15 8.56 -5.90
N LEU A 18 5.85 7.46 -5.62
CA LEU A 18 6.90 6.96 -6.50
C LEU A 18 6.31 6.56 -7.85
N GLN A 19 5.21 5.81 -7.87
CA GLN A 19 4.49 5.44 -9.09
C GLN A 19 4.11 6.68 -9.91
N GLN A 20 3.55 7.71 -9.28
CA GLN A 20 3.21 8.97 -9.94
C GLN A 20 4.44 9.68 -10.51
N LYS A 21 5.58 9.66 -9.81
CA LYS A 21 6.83 10.27 -10.27
C LYS A 21 7.54 9.46 -11.36
N THR A 22 7.34 8.16 -11.40
CA THR A 22 7.91 7.26 -12.42
C THR A 22 6.94 7.00 -13.57
N GLN A 23 5.72 7.54 -13.51
CA GLN A 23 4.71 7.49 -14.57
C GLN A 23 5.25 8.23 -15.80
N GLY A 24 5.60 7.48 -16.85
CA GLY A 24 6.27 7.98 -18.06
C GLY A 24 7.67 7.39 -18.30
N ASN A 25 8.31 6.84 -17.26
CA ASN A 25 9.54 6.03 -17.39
C ASN A 25 9.28 4.52 -17.21
N LEU A 26 8.10 4.16 -16.70
CA LEU A 26 7.68 2.76 -16.51
C LEU A 26 7.01 2.21 -17.76
N THR A 27 7.32 0.95 -18.07
CA THR A 27 6.60 0.16 -19.08
C THR A 27 5.25 -0.34 -18.54
N GLU A 28 4.32 -0.69 -19.43
CA GLU A 28 2.96 -1.14 -19.04
C GLU A 28 2.97 -2.35 -18.09
N ASP A 29 3.92 -3.27 -18.26
CA ASP A 29 4.12 -4.42 -17.37
C ASP A 29 4.58 -4.00 -15.96
N GLU A 30 5.52 -3.06 -15.86
CA GLU A 30 5.95 -2.53 -14.56
C GLU A 30 4.81 -1.81 -13.85
N VAL A 31 4.01 -1.03 -14.58
CA VAL A 31 2.83 -0.36 -14.01
C VAL A 31 1.82 -1.38 -13.48
N ARG A 32 1.54 -2.45 -14.23
CA ARG A 32 0.65 -3.53 -13.79
C ARG A 32 1.15 -4.22 -12.54
N MET A 33 2.43 -4.60 -12.52
CA MET A 33 3.05 -5.23 -11.35
C MET A 33 2.98 -4.33 -10.11
N LEU A 34 3.27 -3.03 -10.28
CA LEU A 34 3.24 -2.06 -9.19
C LEU A 34 1.83 -1.83 -8.67
N GLN A 35 0.83 -1.83 -9.56
CA GLN A 35 -0.59 -1.75 -9.20
C GLN A 35 -1.05 -3.00 -8.44
N GLU A 36 -0.68 -4.20 -8.87
CA GLU A 36 -1.00 -5.45 -8.14
C GLU A 36 -0.41 -5.43 -6.73
N VAL A 37 0.86 -5.09 -6.60
CA VAL A 37 1.54 -5.02 -5.29
C VAL A 37 0.90 -3.95 -4.39
N LEU A 38 0.61 -2.76 -4.91
CA LEU A 38 -0.10 -1.71 -4.18
C LEU A 38 -1.50 -2.15 -3.74
N TYR A 39 -2.19 -2.91 -4.60
CA TYR A 39 -3.54 -3.40 -4.33
C TYR A 39 -3.53 -4.44 -3.20
N GLU A 40 -2.63 -5.42 -3.24
CA GLU A 40 -2.45 -6.41 -2.16
C GLU A 40 -2.09 -5.74 -0.83
N LEU A 41 -1.16 -4.77 -0.86
CA LEU A 41 -0.78 -3.99 0.31
C LEU A 41 -1.97 -3.19 0.87
N ARG A 42 -2.77 -2.54 0.00
CA ARG A 42 -3.99 -1.82 0.41
C ARG A 42 -5.02 -2.76 1.03
N LEU A 43 -5.27 -3.93 0.43
CA LEU A 43 -6.19 -4.93 0.95
C LEU A 43 -5.75 -5.42 2.34
N SER A 44 -4.50 -5.88 2.44
CA SER A 44 -3.93 -6.33 3.71
C SER A 44 -3.99 -5.23 4.77
N PHE A 45 -3.67 -3.98 4.40
CA PHE A 45 -3.76 -2.82 5.27
C PHE A 45 -5.19 -2.52 5.70
N VAL A 46 -6.18 -2.55 4.81
CA VAL A 46 -7.59 -2.29 5.15
C VAL A 46 -8.12 -3.38 6.08
N GLU A 47 -7.86 -4.65 5.79
CA GLU A 47 -8.28 -5.78 6.63
C GLU A 47 -7.69 -5.68 8.04
N THR A 48 -6.39 -5.44 8.13
CA THR A 48 -5.71 -5.35 9.41
C THR A 48 -6.06 -4.04 10.14
N SER A 49 -6.25 -2.92 9.42
CA SER A 49 -6.71 -1.63 9.95
C SER A 49 -8.12 -1.77 10.54
N GLN A 50 -9.05 -2.40 9.81
CA GLN A 50 -10.39 -2.75 10.31
C GLN A 50 -10.33 -3.60 11.58
N ARG A 51 -9.39 -4.54 11.64
CA ARG A 51 -9.16 -5.37 12.82
C ARG A 51 -8.64 -4.54 14.02
N GLN A 52 -7.81 -3.53 13.78
CA GLN A 52 -7.36 -2.61 14.83
C GLN A 52 -8.43 -1.64 15.31
N THR A 53 -9.21 -1.02 14.42
CA THR A 53 -10.30 -0.12 14.84
C THR A 53 -11.34 -0.87 15.68
N ARG A 54 -11.65 -2.13 15.34
CA ARG A 54 -12.50 -2.99 16.18
C ARG A 54 -11.91 -3.34 17.53
N LYS A 55 -10.59 -3.53 17.63
CA LYS A 55 -9.90 -3.89 18.89
C LYS A 55 -9.77 -2.72 19.88
N LYS A 56 -9.99 -1.50 19.41
CA LYS A 56 -9.91 -0.26 20.20
C LYS A 56 -11.28 0.23 20.68
N ARG A 57 -12.38 -0.50 20.40
CA ARG A 57 -13.75 -0.22 20.85
C ARG A 57 -14.14 -1.12 22.01
#